data_AF-A0A519I213-F1
#
_entry.id   AF-A0A519I213-F1
#
_cell.length_a   1.000
_cell.length_b   1.000
_cell.length_c   1.000
_cell.angle_alpha   90.00
_cell.angle_beta   90.00
_cell.angle_gamma   90.00
#
_symmetry.space_group_name_H-M   'P 1'
#
loop_
_entity.id
_entity.type
_entity.pdbx_description
1 polymer ?
#
loop_
_entity_poly.entity_id
_entity_poly.type
_entity_poly.pdbx_seq_one_letter_code
_entity_poly.pdbx_strand_id
1 'polypeptide(L)'
;MSDNAPKAPSRRAVLQAGSLVLLLGTQQIARGATILAVRVWPAPEYSRVTIESDGALVAKQFFVTTPPRLAVDIEGIDLSPELRELVAKVKPDDPNIAGIRVGQNAPGVVRLVVDLKQAAMPQVFTLPPVAAYQHRLVFDLYPAAPVDPLEALIAERLRDAPTASATPGKPGAATTARPAPAAPGLPGVADAVGA
;
A
#
# COMPACT_ATOMS: atom_id res chain seq x y z
N MET A 1 -8.34 5.84 -81.09
CA MET A 1 -8.33 5.37 -79.68
C MET A 1 -6.89 4.98 -79.36
N SER A 2 -6.18 5.80 -78.61
CA SER A 2 -4.77 5.55 -78.26
C SER A 2 -4.70 4.72 -76.99
N ASP A 3 -4.15 3.51 -77.09
CA ASP A 3 -3.88 2.61 -75.97
C ASP A 3 -2.74 3.18 -75.12
N ASN A 4 -3.03 3.50 -73.86
CA ASN A 4 -2.05 3.88 -72.85
C ASN A 4 -1.86 2.70 -71.88
N ALA A 5 -1.07 1.72 -72.28
CA ALA A 5 -0.73 0.60 -71.42
C ALA A 5 0.31 1.03 -70.36
N PRO A 6 0.10 0.76 -69.06
CA PRO A 6 1.02 1.18 -68.02
C PRO A 6 2.38 0.49 -68.15
N LYS A 7 3.45 1.28 -68.16
CA LYS A 7 4.84 0.77 -68.17
C LYS A 7 5.14 0.04 -66.85
N ALA A 8 5.65 -1.18 -66.95
CA ALA A 8 6.08 -1.96 -65.80
C ALA A 8 7.21 -1.23 -65.02
N PRO A 9 7.17 -1.24 -63.67
CA PRO A 9 8.15 -0.54 -62.85
C PRO A 9 9.55 -1.14 -63.01
N SER A 10 10.58 -0.29 -63.04
CA SER A 10 11.97 -0.73 -63.17
C SER A 10 12.45 -1.44 -61.90
N ARG A 11 13.36 -2.43 -62.01
CA ARG A 11 13.97 -3.10 -60.85
C ARG A 11 14.55 -2.12 -59.84
N ARG A 12 15.12 -1.01 -60.31
CA ARG A 12 15.70 0.04 -59.48
C ARG A 12 14.63 0.80 -58.68
N ALA A 13 13.47 1.05 -59.29
CA ALA A 13 12.33 1.65 -58.61
C ALA A 13 11.75 0.73 -57.53
N VAL A 14 11.68 -0.58 -57.80
CA VAL A 14 11.26 -1.59 -56.81
C VAL A 14 12.25 -1.65 -55.64
N LEU A 15 13.55 -1.63 -55.91
CA LEU A 15 14.58 -1.63 -54.86
C LEU A 15 14.58 -0.33 -54.03
N GLN A 16 14.39 0.82 -54.66
CA GLN A 16 14.31 2.11 -53.95
C GLN A 16 13.04 2.22 -53.10
N ALA A 17 11.89 1.76 -53.62
CA ALA A 17 10.65 1.69 -52.84
C ALA A 17 10.78 0.72 -51.66
N GLY A 18 11.41 -0.45 -51.85
CA GLY A 18 11.70 -1.40 -50.78
C GLY A 18 12.60 -0.82 -49.70
N SER A 19 13.68 -0.11 -50.09
CA SER A 19 14.58 0.57 -49.16
C SER A 19 13.87 1.66 -48.34
N LEU A 20 12.95 2.42 -48.96
CA LEU A 20 12.19 3.46 -48.27
C LEU A 20 11.22 2.87 -47.24
N VAL A 21 10.56 1.75 -47.57
CA VAL A 21 9.69 1.00 -46.65
C VAL A 21 10.48 0.45 -45.45
N LEU A 22 11.68 -0.10 -45.69
CA LEU A 22 12.56 -0.61 -44.63
C LEU A 22 13.07 0.49 -43.69
N LEU A 23 13.33 1.70 -44.22
CA LEU A 23 13.77 2.85 -43.42
C LEU A 23 12.64 3.44 -42.56
N LEU A 24 11.39 3.40 -43.04
CA LEU A 24 10.22 3.86 -42.27
C LEU A 24 9.82 2.88 -41.15
N GLY A 25 10.08 1.58 -41.32
CA GLY A 25 9.64 0.55 -40.38
C GLY A 25 10.44 0.43 -39.07
N THR A 26 11.67 0.95 -39.01
CA THR A 26 12.56 0.75 -37.85
C THR A 26 12.52 1.87 -36.82
N GLN A 27 12.10 3.07 -37.20
CA GLN A 27 12.11 4.26 -36.33
C GLN A 27 10.99 4.29 -35.28
N GLN A 28 10.00 3.38 -35.35
CA GLN A 28 8.84 3.40 -34.44
C GLN A 28 8.86 2.31 -33.36
N ILE A 29 9.87 1.44 -33.30
CA ILE A 29 9.94 0.41 -32.25
C ILE A 29 10.70 0.97 -31.04
N ALA A 30 10.15 1.99 -30.39
CA ALA A 30 10.52 2.28 -29.01
C ALA A 30 9.90 1.18 -28.14
N ARG A 31 10.68 0.15 -27.78
CA ARG A 31 10.25 -0.85 -26.81
C ARG A 31 10.33 -0.24 -25.41
N GLY A 32 9.17 -0.03 -24.80
CA GLY A 32 9.08 0.23 -23.37
C GLY A 32 9.55 -0.95 -22.54
N ALA A 33 9.85 -0.73 -21.26
CA ALA A 33 10.23 -1.81 -20.35
C ALA A 33 9.06 -2.81 -20.19
N THR A 34 9.38 -4.11 -20.17
CA THR A 34 8.43 -5.18 -19.94
C THR A 34 8.30 -5.45 -18.45
N ILE A 35 7.07 -5.59 -17.97
CA ILE A 35 6.79 -5.96 -16.57
C ILE A 35 6.95 -7.47 -16.43
N LEU A 36 7.82 -7.89 -15.52
CA LEU A 36 8.14 -9.29 -15.27
C LEU A 36 7.33 -9.86 -14.11
N ALA A 37 7.17 -9.08 -13.04
CA ALA A 37 6.44 -9.53 -11.86
C ALA A 37 5.89 -8.36 -11.06
N VAL A 38 4.79 -8.62 -10.35
CA VAL A 38 4.23 -7.67 -9.39
C VAL A 38 3.92 -8.38 -8.08
N ARG A 39 4.33 -7.75 -6.97
CA ARG A 39 4.21 -8.29 -5.61
C ARG A 39 3.62 -7.24 -4.66
N VAL A 40 2.85 -7.70 -3.68
CA VAL A 40 2.30 -6.89 -2.60
C VAL A 40 2.63 -7.57 -1.28
N TRP A 41 3.19 -6.81 -0.33
CA TRP A 41 3.48 -7.25 1.03
C TRP A 41 2.66 -6.38 2.00
N PRO A 42 1.55 -6.89 2.55
CA PRO A 42 0.76 -6.19 3.55
C PRO A 42 1.39 -6.35 4.94
N ALA A 43 1.69 -5.24 5.62
CA ALA A 43 2.09 -5.28 7.03
C ALA A 43 1.61 -4.02 7.78
N PRO A 44 1.34 -4.08 9.10
CA PRO A 44 0.92 -2.93 9.89
C PRO A 44 1.89 -1.75 9.84
N GLU A 45 3.20 -2.04 9.87
CA GLU A 45 4.27 -1.04 9.87
C GLU A 45 4.46 -0.34 8.52
N TYR A 46 4.23 -1.05 7.42
CA TYR A 46 4.17 -0.52 6.05
C TYR A 46 3.60 -1.58 5.10
N SER A 47 2.88 -1.13 4.08
CA SER A 47 2.57 -2.00 2.93
C SER A 47 3.53 -1.69 1.79
N ARG A 48 4.16 -2.73 1.23
CA ARG A 48 5.09 -2.61 0.10
C ARG A 48 4.48 -3.15 -1.18
N VAL A 49 4.52 -2.35 -2.23
CA VAL A 49 4.21 -2.79 -3.59
C VAL A 49 5.52 -2.79 -4.39
N THR A 50 5.77 -3.84 -5.16
CA THR A 50 6.99 -3.96 -5.98
C THR A 50 6.61 -4.37 -7.39
N ILE A 51 7.09 -3.60 -8.36
CA ILE A 51 6.99 -3.89 -9.78
C ILE A 51 8.40 -4.22 -10.27
N GLU A 52 8.58 -5.43 -10.80
CA GLU A 52 9.82 -5.90 -11.40
C GLU A 52 9.73 -5.80 -12.92
N SER A 53 10.79 -5.31 -13.56
CA SER A 53 10.86 -5.05 -15.00
C SER A 53 12.22 -5.42 -15.58
N ASP A 54 12.25 -5.68 -16.89
CA ASP A 54 13.48 -5.98 -17.65
C ASP A 54 14.38 -4.75 -17.86
N GLY A 55 13.85 -3.53 -17.65
CA GLY A 55 14.56 -2.26 -17.73
C GLY A 55 14.21 -1.32 -16.58
N ALA A 56 15.04 -0.29 -16.37
CA ALA A 56 14.79 0.70 -15.33
C ALA A 56 13.54 1.53 -15.60
N LEU A 57 12.63 1.61 -14.62
CA LEU A 57 11.42 2.42 -14.71
C LEU A 57 11.66 3.84 -14.20
N VAL A 58 11.13 4.82 -14.92
CA VAL A 58 11.08 6.22 -14.48
C VAL A 58 9.67 6.49 -13.98
N ALA A 59 9.56 7.03 -12.76
CA ALA A 59 8.29 7.24 -12.11
C ALA A 59 8.16 8.67 -11.54
N LYS A 60 6.97 9.26 -11.68
CA LYS A 60 6.59 10.52 -11.06
C LYS A 60 5.47 10.28 -10.06
N GLN A 61 5.69 10.63 -8.80
CA GLN A 61 4.71 10.45 -7.74
C GLN A 61 3.94 11.74 -7.45
N PHE A 62 2.66 11.58 -7.12
CA PHE A 62 1.77 12.63 -6.66
C PHE A 62 0.98 12.10 -5.47
N PHE A 63 1.00 12.83 -4.35
CA PHE A 63 0.24 12.46 -3.18
C PHE A 63 -0.95 13.39 -3.00
N VAL A 64 -2.13 12.81 -2.76
CA VAL A 64 -3.37 13.52 -2.45
C VAL A 64 -3.76 13.15 -1.03
N THR A 65 -4.08 14.13 -0.19
CA THR A 65 -4.34 13.91 1.24
C THR A 65 -5.79 13.51 1.54
N THR A 66 -6.76 13.93 0.71
CA THR A 66 -8.19 13.80 1.02
C THR A 66 -9.03 13.32 -0.18
N PRO A 67 -9.52 12.06 -0.19
CA PRO A 67 -9.02 10.96 0.65
C PRO A 67 -7.55 10.63 0.31
N PRO A 68 -6.79 9.97 1.21
CA PRO A 68 -5.37 9.73 1.01
C PRO A 68 -5.14 8.79 -0.18
N ARG A 69 -4.36 9.25 -1.18
CA ARG A 69 -4.03 8.49 -2.39
C ARG A 69 -2.61 8.77 -2.83
N LEU A 70 -1.92 7.72 -3.28
CA LEU A 70 -0.67 7.84 -4.03
C LEU A 70 -0.95 7.57 -5.50
N ALA A 71 -0.76 8.56 -6.37
CA ALA A 71 -0.73 8.37 -7.81
C ALA A 71 0.72 8.33 -8.29
N VAL A 72 1.05 7.37 -9.14
CA VAL A 72 2.37 7.21 -9.75
C VAL A 72 2.20 7.06 -11.25
N ASP A 73 2.82 7.98 -11.99
CA ASP A 73 2.97 7.87 -13.43
C ASP A 73 4.28 7.18 -13.75
N ILE A 74 4.21 6.05 -14.45
CA ILE A 74 5.35 5.26 -14.86
C ILE A 74 5.54 5.48 -16.37
N GLU A 75 6.70 6.01 -16.75
CA GLU A 75 7.04 6.36 -18.11
C GLU A 75 7.74 5.21 -18.84
N GLY A 76 7.59 5.19 -20.17
CA GLY A 76 8.22 4.20 -21.03
C GLY A 76 7.61 2.81 -20.91
N ILE A 77 6.34 2.68 -20.52
CA ILE A 77 5.61 1.41 -20.48
C ILE A 77 4.17 1.56 -20.98
N ASP A 78 3.61 0.46 -21.46
CA ASP A 78 2.19 0.34 -21.78
C ASP A 78 1.48 -0.57 -20.79
N LEU A 79 0.17 -0.44 -20.68
CA LEU A 79 -0.65 -1.17 -19.74
C LEU A 79 -0.64 -2.68 -20.05
N SER A 80 0.04 -3.45 -19.20
CA SER A 80 0.18 -4.90 -19.35
C SER A 80 -0.80 -5.69 -18.46
N PRO A 81 -1.08 -6.98 -18.77
CA PRO A 81 -1.88 -7.85 -17.93
C PRO A 81 -1.32 -8.01 -16.51
N GLU A 82 0.01 -8.09 -16.36
CA GLU A 82 0.70 -8.24 -15.08
C GLU A 82 0.44 -7.06 -14.14
N LEU A 83 0.34 -5.84 -14.69
CA LEU A 83 -0.05 -4.65 -13.93
C LEU A 83 -1.54 -4.66 -13.56
N ARG A 84 -2.40 -5.22 -14.41
CA ARG A 84 -3.82 -5.39 -14.07
C ARG A 84 -4.02 -6.42 -12.96
N GLU A 85 -3.20 -7.46 -12.91
CA GLU A 85 -3.22 -8.43 -11.80
C GLU A 85 -2.93 -7.80 -10.44
N LEU A 86 -2.17 -6.69 -10.39
CA LEU A 86 -1.91 -5.98 -9.14
C LEU A 86 -3.20 -5.62 -8.41
N VAL A 87 -4.25 -5.25 -9.16
CA VAL A 87 -5.59 -4.92 -8.63
C VAL A 87 -6.17 -6.11 -7.87
N ALA A 88 -5.97 -7.33 -8.37
CA ALA A 88 -6.48 -8.56 -7.74
C ALA A 88 -5.60 -9.04 -6.57
N LYS A 89 -4.34 -8.62 -6.49
CA LYS A 89 -3.39 -9.01 -5.43
C LYS A 89 -3.54 -8.21 -4.14
N VAL A 90 -4.22 -7.06 -4.18
CA VAL A 90 -4.54 -6.30 -2.97
C VAL A 90 -5.59 -7.06 -2.19
N LYS A 91 -5.21 -7.54 -1.00
CA LYS A 91 -6.14 -8.24 -0.13
C LYS A 91 -6.98 -7.25 0.69
N PRO A 92 -8.25 -7.58 0.99
CA PRO A 92 -9.11 -6.72 1.82
C PRO A 92 -8.56 -6.45 3.23
N ASP A 93 -7.70 -7.34 3.75
CA ASP A 93 -7.09 -7.28 5.07
C ASP A 93 -5.79 -6.46 5.12
N ASP A 94 -5.30 -5.91 4.00
CA ASP A 94 -4.14 -5.01 4.00
C ASP A 94 -4.42 -3.78 4.89
N PRO A 95 -3.61 -3.48 5.91
CA PRO A 95 -3.92 -2.39 6.85
C PRO A 95 -3.78 -0.99 6.24
N ASN A 96 -3.02 -0.83 5.16
CA ASN A 96 -2.69 0.49 4.59
C ASN A 96 -3.36 0.74 3.24
N ILE A 97 -3.54 -0.29 2.40
CA ILE A 97 -4.05 -0.17 1.04
C ILE A 97 -5.54 -0.52 1.01
N ALA A 98 -6.37 0.42 0.55
CA ALA A 98 -7.79 0.19 0.31
C ALA A 98 -8.05 -0.45 -1.07
N GLY A 99 -7.24 -0.09 -2.06
CA GLY A 99 -7.33 -0.64 -3.40
C GLY A 99 -6.24 -0.07 -4.31
N ILE A 100 -5.99 -0.75 -5.42
CA ILE A 100 -5.10 -0.25 -6.47
C ILE A 100 -5.89 -0.18 -7.78
N ARG A 101 -5.66 0.88 -8.54
CA ARG A 101 -6.19 1.07 -9.89
C ARG A 101 -5.04 1.30 -10.83
N VAL A 102 -5.12 0.73 -12.02
CA VAL A 102 -4.11 0.92 -13.06
C VAL A 102 -4.81 1.26 -14.37
N GLY A 103 -4.30 2.27 -15.06
CA GLY A 103 -4.81 2.69 -16.36
C GLY A 103 -3.73 3.30 -17.23
N GLN A 104 -3.95 3.27 -18.55
CA GLN A 104 -3.12 4.03 -19.48
C GLN A 104 -3.46 5.52 -19.32
N ASN A 105 -2.49 6.35 -18.96
CA ASN A 105 -2.69 7.79 -18.79
C ASN A 105 -2.39 8.57 -20.07
N ALA A 106 -1.35 8.16 -20.79
CA ALA A 106 -0.96 8.66 -22.11
C ALA A 106 -0.20 7.55 -22.87
N PRO A 107 0.04 7.64 -24.19
CA PRO A 107 0.90 6.69 -24.89
C PRO A 107 2.27 6.57 -24.19
N GLY A 108 2.69 5.35 -23.85
CA GLY A 108 3.92 5.11 -23.11
C GLY A 108 3.95 5.59 -21.64
N VAL A 109 2.80 5.97 -21.07
CA VAL A 109 2.68 6.34 -19.65
C VAL A 109 1.50 5.63 -18.99
N VAL A 110 1.81 4.78 -18.02
CA VAL A 110 0.82 4.10 -17.17
C VAL A 110 0.68 4.84 -15.86
N ARG A 111 -0.57 5.12 -15.44
CA ARG A 111 -0.86 5.67 -14.11
C ARG A 111 -1.37 4.57 -13.19
N LEU A 112 -0.69 4.42 -12.08
CA LEU A 112 -1.06 3.57 -10.97
C LEU A 112 -1.56 4.46 -9.82
N VAL A 113 -2.74 4.17 -9.30
CA VAL A 113 -3.33 4.89 -8.17
C VAL A 113 -3.56 3.92 -7.03
N VAL A 114 -2.90 4.15 -5.91
CA VAL A 114 -3.11 3.43 -4.66
C VAL A 114 -4.04 4.26 -3.78
N ASP A 115 -5.24 3.74 -3.55
CA ASP A 115 -6.16 4.28 -2.55
C ASP A 115 -5.72 3.77 -1.17
N LEU A 116 -5.57 4.67 -0.21
CA LEU A 116 -5.06 4.34 1.12
C LEU A 116 -6.20 4.33 2.15
N LYS A 117 -6.10 3.45 3.15
CA LYS A 117 -7.05 3.36 4.27
C LYS A 117 -6.83 4.46 5.31
N GLN A 118 -5.61 4.98 5.38
CA GLN A 118 -5.19 5.98 6.35
C GLN A 118 -4.16 6.92 5.73
N ALA A 119 -3.90 8.05 6.40
CA ALA A 119 -2.82 8.93 6.00
C ALA A 119 -1.48 8.18 6.05
N ALA A 120 -0.63 8.40 5.06
CA ALA A 120 0.64 7.71 4.91
C ALA A 120 1.75 8.67 4.47
N MET A 121 2.99 8.23 4.63
CA MET A 121 4.20 8.84 4.08
C MET A 121 4.78 7.91 3.01
N PRO A 122 4.35 8.03 1.74
CA PRO A 122 4.83 7.16 0.69
C PRO A 122 6.30 7.41 0.33
N GLN A 123 7.04 6.33 0.14
CA GLN A 123 8.38 6.36 -0.45
C GLN A 123 8.36 5.60 -1.76
N VAL A 124 8.81 6.24 -2.84
CA VAL A 124 8.92 5.62 -4.16
C VAL A 124 10.36 5.68 -4.61
N PHE A 125 10.94 4.53 -4.89
CA PHE A 125 12.34 4.42 -5.29
C PHE A 125 12.57 3.22 -6.21
N THR A 126 13.70 3.24 -6.91
CA THR A 126 14.10 2.16 -7.81
C THR A 126 15.30 1.40 -7.24
N LEU A 127 15.35 0.11 -7.51
CA LEU A 127 16.49 -0.75 -7.18
C LEU A 127 17.10 -1.32 -8.46
N PRO A 128 18.44 -1.32 -8.60
CA PRO A 128 19.10 -2.01 -9.70
C PRO A 128 18.95 -3.54 -9.58
N PRO A 129 19.20 -4.27 -10.67
CA PRO A 129 19.21 -5.73 -10.66
C PRO A 129 20.18 -6.30 -9.63
N VAL A 130 19.78 -7.38 -8.96
CA VAL A 130 20.61 -8.11 -8.00
C VAL A 130 20.23 -9.59 -7.97
N ALA A 131 21.24 -10.46 -8.13
CA ALA A 131 21.06 -11.90 -8.21
C ALA A 131 19.96 -12.29 -9.22
N ALA A 132 18.87 -12.93 -8.78
CA ALA A 132 17.78 -13.36 -9.63
C ALA A 132 16.73 -12.28 -9.92
N TYR A 133 16.81 -11.10 -9.28
CA TYR A 133 15.85 -10.02 -9.44
C TYR A 133 16.35 -8.97 -10.44
N GLN A 134 15.47 -8.53 -11.33
CA GLN A 134 15.75 -7.48 -12.30
C GLN A 134 15.53 -6.08 -11.71
N HIS A 135 15.31 -5.08 -12.56
CA HIS A 135 14.99 -3.73 -12.11
C HIS A 135 13.69 -3.73 -11.31
N ARG A 136 13.65 -2.98 -10.20
CA ARG A 136 12.45 -2.90 -9.36
C ARG A 136 12.08 -1.47 -9.08
N LEU A 137 10.79 -1.15 -9.26
CA LEU A 137 10.15 0.05 -8.74
C LEU A 137 9.38 -0.35 -7.48
N VAL A 138 9.73 0.28 -6.36
CA VAL A 138 9.22 -0.06 -5.03
C VAL A 138 8.43 1.12 -4.47
N PHE A 139 7.28 0.81 -3.88
CA PHE A 139 6.42 1.75 -3.16
C PHE A 139 6.27 1.27 -1.73
N ASP A 140 6.81 2.01 -0.77
CA ASP A 140 6.60 1.76 0.66
C ASP A 140 5.60 2.75 1.21
N LEU A 141 4.54 2.23 1.82
CA LEU A 141 3.40 3.02 2.31
C LEU A 141 3.40 2.94 3.84
N TYR A 142 4.17 3.82 4.47
CA TYR A 142 4.23 3.93 5.93
C TYR A 142 3.02 4.69 6.46
N PRO A 143 2.28 4.20 7.47
CA PRO A 143 1.28 5.00 8.17
C PRO A 143 1.87 6.31 8.69
N ALA A 144 1.14 7.42 8.54
CA ALA A 144 1.57 8.71 9.10
C ALA A 144 1.53 8.70 10.65
N ALA A 145 0.64 7.90 11.23
CA ALA A 145 0.61 7.57 12.65
C ALA A 145 0.92 6.07 12.80
N PRO A 146 2.12 5.70 13.28
CA PRO A 146 2.48 4.29 13.46
C PRO A 146 1.61 3.65 14.55
N VAL A 147 1.31 2.35 14.39
CA VAL A 147 0.59 1.57 15.39
C VAL A 147 1.48 1.39 16.62
N ASP A 148 0.98 1.74 17.81
CA ASP A 148 1.69 1.49 19.06
C ASP A 148 1.67 -0.04 19.37
N PRO A 149 2.84 -0.68 19.49
CA PRO A 149 2.90 -2.12 19.75
C PRO A 149 2.25 -2.52 21.08
N LEU A 150 2.25 -1.66 22.10
CA LEU A 150 1.59 -1.95 23.37
C LEU A 150 0.08 -1.92 23.21
N GLU A 151 -0.46 -0.94 22.48
CA GLU A 151 -1.89 -0.88 22.19
C GLU A 151 -2.36 -2.10 21.40
N ALA A 152 -1.55 -2.59 20.45
CA ALA A 152 -1.84 -3.81 19.70
C ALA A 152 -1.95 -5.04 20.61
N LEU A 153 -1.02 -5.21 21.55
CA LEU A 153 -1.03 -6.31 22.53
C LEU A 153 -2.23 -6.21 23.48
N ILE A 154 -2.57 -5.00 23.92
CA ILE A 154 -3.76 -4.75 24.75
C ILE A 154 -5.03 -5.15 23.97
N ALA A 155 -5.16 -4.71 22.72
CA ALA A 155 -6.30 -5.02 21.87
C ALA A 155 -6.41 -6.53 21.55
N GLU A 156 -5.30 -7.24 21.36
CA GLU A 156 -5.28 -8.70 21.26
C GLU A 156 -5.75 -9.36 22.55
N ARG A 157 -5.22 -8.94 23.71
CA ARG A 157 -5.60 -9.51 25.00
C ARG A 157 -7.08 -9.29 25.34
N LEU A 158 -7.63 -8.12 24.98
CA LEU A 158 -9.05 -7.80 25.14
C LEU A 158 -9.94 -8.62 24.20
N ARG A 159 -9.50 -8.92 22.98
CA ARG A 159 -10.21 -9.82 22.05
C ARG A 159 -10.24 -11.26 22.53
N ASP A 160 -9.14 -11.72 23.12
CA ASP A 160 -8.98 -13.08 23.64
C ASP A 160 -9.44 -13.25 25.10
N ALA A 161 -9.94 -12.18 25.72
CA ALA A 161 -10.56 -12.29 27.04
C ALA A 161 -11.85 -13.11 26.90
N PRO A 162 -11.95 -14.30 27.53
CA PRO A 162 -13.22 -15.00 27.56
C PRO A 162 -14.21 -14.07 28.24
N THR A 163 -15.35 -13.84 27.59
CA THR A 163 -16.54 -13.27 28.22
C THR A 163 -16.86 -14.17 29.40
N ALA A 164 -16.34 -13.81 30.57
CA ALA A 164 -16.75 -14.39 31.83
C ALA A 164 -18.24 -14.06 31.93
N SER A 165 -19.04 -15.06 31.57
CA SER A 165 -20.48 -15.06 31.64
C SER A 165 -20.88 -14.43 32.97
N ALA A 166 -21.52 -13.26 32.88
CA ALA A 166 -22.32 -12.73 33.97
C ALA A 166 -23.36 -13.80 34.31
N THR A 167 -23.05 -14.61 35.32
CA THR A 167 -24.04 -15.43 35.99
C THR A 167 -24.70 -14.50 37.00
N PRO A 168 -26.00 -14.18 36.89
CA PRO A 168 -26.68 -13.41 37.91
C PRO A 168 -26.78 -14.30 39.16
N GLY A 169 -25.89 -14.06 40.11
CA GLY A 169 -25.99 -14.64 41.44
C GLY A 169 -27.25 -14.14 42.11
N LYS A 170 -28.22 -15.05 42.30
CA LYS A 170 -29.45 -14.88 43.09
C LYS A 170 -29.18 -14.13 44.40
N PRO A 171 -30.05 -13.17 44.80
CA PRO A 171 -29.93 -12.50 46.10
C PRO A 171 -30.36 -13.46 47.21
N GLY A 172 -29.42 -13.82 48.07
CA GLY A 172 -29.64 -14.70 49.22
C GLY A 172 -29.45 -13.96 50.54
N ALA A 173 -30.56 -13.87 51.28
CA ALA A 173 -30.68 -13.72 52.72
C ALA A 173 -30.42 -12.34 53.37
N ALA A 174 -31.52 -11.79 53.85
CA ALA A 174 -31.60 -10.66 54.76
C ALA A 174 -31.24 -11.04 56.21
N THR A 175 -30.79 -10.01 56.95
CA THR A 175 -31.02 -9.77 58.39
C THR A 175 -30.25 -10.62 59.41
N THR A 176 -29.32 -9.99 60.15
CA THR A 176 -29.52 -9.70 61.59
C THR A 176 -28.41 -8.81 62.19
N ALA A 177 -28.88 -7.77 62.88
CA ALA A 177 -28.36 -7.19 64.12
C ALA A 177 -26.99 -6.47 64.19
N ARG A 178 -27.08 -5.14 64.34
CA ARG A 178 -26.16 -4.29 65.13
C ARG A 178 -26.19 -4.75 66.61
N PRO A 179 -25.11 -4.59 67.39
CA PRO A 179 -24.90 -3.30 68.06
C PRO A 179 -23.43 -2.83 68.09
N ALA A 180 -23.27 -1.53 68.33
CA ALA A 180 -22.00 -0.88 68.67
C ALA A 180 -21.49 -1.35 70.05
N PRO A 181 -20.21 -1.06 70.37
CA PRO A 181 -20.00 -0.05 71.39
C PRO A 181 -18.89 0.96 71.05
N ALA A 182 -19.16 2.20 71.47
CA ALA A 182 -18.23 3.32 71.46
C ALA A 182 -17.27 3.25 72.66
N ALA A 183 -16.15 3.96 72.51
CA ALA A 183 -14.99 4.09 73.39
C ALA A 183 -15.29 4.48 74.86
N PRO A 184 -14.28 4.32 75.75
CA PRO A 184 -13.82 5.49 76.49
C PRO A 184 -12.30 5.55 76.69
N GLY A 185 -11.74 6.76 76.79
CA GLY A 185 -10.40 6.98 77.36
C GLY A 185 -9.70 8.27 76.95
N LEU A 186 -9.95 9.35 77.70
CA LEU A 186 -9.23 10.63 77.67
C LEU A 186 -7.77 10.47 78.17
N PRO A 187 -6.78 11.24 77.65
CA PRO A 187 -5.47 11.36 78.29
C PRO A 187 -5.53 12.37 79.44
N GLY A 188 -5.16 11.92 80.64
CA GLY A 188 -5.01 12.75 81.83
C GLY A 188 -3.76 13.63 81.77
N VAL A 189 -3.96 14.91 82.05
CA VAL A 189 -2.94 15.93 82.26
C VAL A 189 -2.53 15.85 83.73
N ALA A 190 -1.22 15.75 84.00
CA ALA A 190 -0.67 15.93 85.34
C ALA A 190 0.45 16.97 85.26
N ASP A 191 0.17 18.13 85.83
CA ASP A 191 1.10 19.16 86.23
C ASP A 191 2.14 18.62 87.24
N ALA A 192 3.39 19.04 87.08
CA ALA A 192 4.38 19.04 88.15
C ALA A 192 5.17 20.35 88.07
N VAL A 193 4.86 21.27 88.98
CA VAL A 193 5.59 22.51 89.24
C VAL A 193 6.47 22.31 90.48
N GLY A 194 7.77 22.52 90.30
CA GLY A 194 8.70 23.27 91.16
C GLY A 194 8.85 22.93 92.65
N ALA A 195 10.06 22.49 93.01
CA ALA A 195 10.88 23.08 94.09
C ALA A 195 12.36 22.79 93.79
#